data_AF-A0A1Y4FA87-F1
#
_entry.id   AF-A0A1Y4FA87-F1
#
_cell.length_a   1.000
_cell.length_b   1.000
_cell.length_c   1.000
_cell.angle_alpha   90.00
_cell.angle_beta   90.00
_cell.angle_gamma   90.00
#
_symmetry.space_group_name_H-M   'P 1'
#
loop_
_entity.id
_entity.type
_entity.pdbx_description
1 polymer ?
#
loop_
_entity_poly.entity_id
_entity_poly.type
_entity_poly.pdbx_seq_one_letter_code
_entity_poly.pdbx_strand_id
1 'polypeptide(L)'
;MQSKRNIEKQGQGADTLVMLALGAALLLLICIAVLPWYSMPSLKYSGFPDKFTVWNLEQWTKGVEFLVEQGFELQRLPWDGQLEGRISFVIGIGRTGAGILSALLLAFLVYAWKYKKKAAVPGRILLAGTALFSAGIFCCGQYANVLLNAAAEREISFRTMTVDSCLQLTPYAYAQFLISLFLWAFLPRMLNTEYERRPENPGSRSMKKDRGIPKRTMVSLLLIVAVIPAIIWFGIFFLNDRSYYFISLCIIFVSMIPFFMIFEGRNPQAREILLIAVMSAIASAGRVAFFMLPHFKPVTAIVIITGMGLGAEAGFLAGAMSGFASNFFFGQGPWSPWQMFSYGIIGFLSGLIFRRTSLNTKRKKIMVSAFGAFCAVFIYGALLDSASVLMTSSELSRGRFALTYITGFPLNVVHGISTFVFLYFMAEPFLKKLDRVKQKYGILQP
;
A
#
# COMPACT_ATOMS: atom_id res chain seq x y z
N MET A 1 39.48 -28.69 5.88
CA MET A 1 38.14 -28.76 6.54
C MET A 1 37.87 -27.62 7.54
N GLN A 2 38.87 -27.06 8.23
CA GLN A 2 38.68 -25.91 9.15
C GLN A 2 38.25 -24.60 8.47
N SER A 3 38.67 -24.34 7.22
CA SER A 3 38.26 -23.16 6.45
C SER A 3 36.74 -23.11 6.17
N LYS A 4 36.09 -24.26 5.91
CA LYS A 4 34.63 -24.33 5.73
C LYS A 4 33.86 -24.06 7.04
N ARG A 5 34.36 -24.54 8.19
CA ARG A 5 33.74 -24.28 9.51
C ARG A 5 33.88 -22.83 9.98
N ASN A 6 34.97 -22.15 9.61
CA ASN A 6 35.15 -20.74 9.98
C ASN A 6 34.28 -19.80 9.13
N ILE A 7 34.01 -20.14 7.86
CA ILE A 7 33.04 -19.41 7.02
C ILE A 7 31.60 -19.60 7.53
N GLU A 8 31.27 -20.78 8.08
CA GLU A 8 29.96 -21.01 8.73
C GLU A 8 29.77 -20.20 10.02
N LYS A 9 30.85 -19.94 10.77
CA LYS A 9 30.79 -19.15 12.03
C LYS A 9 30.76 -17.64 11.80
N GLN A 10 31.33 -17.13 10.70
CA GLN A 10 31.31 -15.68 10.38
C GLN A 10 30.04 -15.22 9.62
N GLY A 11 29.14 -16.13 9.25
CA GLY A 11 27.85 -15.83 8.60
C GLY A 11 26.67 -15.64 9.55
N GLN A 12 26.89 -15.10 10.76
CA GLN A 12 25.80 -14.81 11.71
C GLN A 12 25.12 -13.45 11.48
N GLY A 13 25.58 -12.67 10.50
CA GLY A 13 24.88 -11.47 10.03
C GLY A 13 23.68 -11.84 9.16
N ALA A 14 22.51 -11.98 9.80
CA ALA A 14 21.17 -12.04 9.22
C ALA A 14 21.09 -12.03 7.69
N ASP A 15 20.94 -13.20 7.08
CA ASP A 15 20.57 -13.36 5.66
C ASP A 15 19.30 -12.52 5.42
N THR A 16 19.45 -11.35 4.78
CA THR A 16 18.41 -10.30 4.79
C THR A 16 17.15 -10.79 4.07
N LEU A 17 17.31 -11.65 3.07
CA LEU A 17 16.22 -12.30 2.34
C LEU A 17 15.47 -13.35 3.17
N VAL A 18 16.18 -14.10 4.01
CA VAL A 18 15.56 -15.08 4.92
C VAL A 18 14.73 -14.34 5.98
N MET A 19 15.28 -13.26 6.54
CA MET A 19 14.56 -12.41 7.49
C MET A 19 13.34 -11.74 6.86
N LEU A 20 13.43 -11.33 5.58
CA LEU A 20 12.28 -10.79 4.84
C LEU A 20 11.18 -11.84 4.68
N ALA A 21 11.53 -13.07 4.30
CA ALA A 21 10.57 -14.16 4.16
C ALA A 21 9.90 -14.51 5.50
N LEU A 22 10.68 -14.54 6.59
CA LEU A 22 10.17 -14.76 7.94
C LEU A 22 9.28 -13.61 8.41
N GLY A 23 9.69 -12.36 8.19
CA GLY A 23 8.90 -11.19 8.55
C GLY A 23 7.58 -11.11 7.77
N ALA A 24 7.60 -11.46 6.48
CA ALA A 24 6.39 -11.54 5.67
C ALA A 24 5.46 -12.69 6.12
N ALA A 25 6.01 -13.86 6.47
CA ALA A 25 5.22 -14.95 7.04
C ALA A 25 4.64 -14.62 8.42
N LEU A 26 5.37 -13.86 9.25
CA LEU A 26 4.88 -13.32 10.52
C LEU A 26 3.74 -12.32 10.28
N LEU A 27 3.85 -11.47 9.26
CA LEU A 27 2.77 -10.56 8.89
C LEU A 27 1.53 -11.32 8.45
N LEU A 28 1.67 -12.40 7.66
CA LEU A 28 0.56 -13.28 7.31
C LEU A 28 -0.12 -13.89 8.53
N LEU A 29 0.65 -14.24 9.56
CA LEU A 29 0.13 -14.74 10.83
C LEU A 29 -0.68 -13.64 11.56
N ILE A 30 -0.11 -12.44 11.68
CA ILE A 30 -0.76 -11.29 12.34
C ILE A 30 -2.08 -10.95 11.63
N CYS A 31 -2.11 -11.00 10.29
CA CYS A 31 -3.31 -10.80 9.51
C CYS A 31 -4.43 -11.77 9.90
N ILE A 32 -4.14 -13.07 10.03
CA ILE A 32 -5.15 -14.07 10.43
C ILE A 32 -5.54 -13.90 11.90
N ALA A 33 -4.57 -13.60 12.77
CA ALA A 33 -4.79 -13.59 14.21
C ALA A 33 -5.56 -12.37 14.72
N VAL A 34 -5.25 -11.18 14.19
CA VAL A 34 -5.67 -9.91 14.83
C VAL A 34 -6.48 -9.02 13.90
N LEU A 35 -6.16 -8.98 12.60
CA LEU A 35 -6.77 -8.01 11.70
C LEU A 35 -8.21 -8.40 11.34
N PRO A 36 -9.10 -7.43 11.11
CA PRO A 36 -10.46 -7.72 10.65
C PRO A 36 -10.39 -8.29 9.24
N TRP A 37 -11.23 -9.26 8.92
CA TRP A 37 -11.31 -9.89 7.59
C TRP A 37 -12.58 -9.50 6.85
N TYR A 38 -13.66 -9.28 7.58
CA TYR A 38 -14.94 -8.84 7.04
C TYR A 38 -15.33 -7.47 7.55
N SER A 39 -16.06 -6.74 6.73
CA SER A 39 -16.68 -5.47 7.07
C SER A 39 -18.12 -5.47 6.62
N MET A 40 -18.97 -4.83 7.42
CA MET A 40 -20.38 -4.63 7.14
C MET A 40 -20.64 -3.13 7.01
N PRO A 41 -20.63 -2.58 5.79
CA PRO A 41 -20.73 -1.13 5.57
C PRO A 41 -22.00 -0.49 6.16
N SER A 42 -23.09 -1.25 6.23
CA SER A 42 -24.37 -0.82 6.80
C SER A 42 -24.32 -0.53 8.30
N LEU A 43 -23.36 -1.10 9.03
CA LEU A 43 -23.17 -0.87 10.48
C LEU A 43 -22.27 0.34 10.80
N LYS A 44 -21.67 0.97 9.79
CA LYS A 44 -20.63 1.99 9.98
C LYS A 44 -21.08 3.20 10.84
N TYR A 45 -22.37 3.50 10.87
CA TYR A 45 -22.94 4.62 11.62
C TYR A 45 -23.93 4.19 12.71
N SER A 46 -24.05 2.89 12.97
CA SER A 46 -25.02 2.37 13.95
C SER A 46 -24.50 2.32 15.39
N GLY A 47 -23.20 2.56 15.59
CA GLY A 47 -22.53 2.39 16.89
C GLY A 47 -22.15 0.93 17.21
N PHE A 48 -22.58 -0.02 16.38
CA PHE A 48 -22.15 -1.42 16.43
C PHE A 48 -20.82 -1.61 15.67
N PRO A 49 -19.96 -2.57 16.05
CA PRO A 49 -18.74 -2.86 15.29
C PRO A 49 -19.03 -3.13 13.80
N ASP A 50 -18.40 -2.38 12.90
CA ASP A 50 -18.57 -2.50 11.43
C ASP A 50 -17.52 -3.42 10.78
N LYS A 51 -16.56 -3.92 11.57
CA LYS A 51 -15.43 -4.74 11.13
C LYS A 51 -15.23 -5.92 12.07
N PHE A 52 -15.08 -7.10 11.48
CA PHE A 52 -15.06 -8.36 12.22
C PHE A 52 -13.81 -9.16 11.87
N THR A 53 -13.17 -9.72 12.89
CA THR A 53 -12.07 -10.70 12.74
C THR A 53 -12.64 -12.07 12.40
N VAL A 54 -11.80 -12.98 11.86
CA VAL A 54 -12.24 -14.36 11.59
C VAL A 54 -12.67 -15.10 12.88
N TRP A 55 -12.20 -14.63 14.03
CA TRP A 55 -12.46 -15.21 15.35
C TRP A 55 -13.77 -14.75 15.97
N ASN A 56 -14.14 -13.48 15.74
CA ASN A 56 -15.32 -12.85 16.34
C ASN A 56 -16.47 -12.70 15.33
N LEU A 57 -16.55 -13.59 14.34
CA LEU A 57 -17.60 -13.56 13.31
C LEU A 57 -19.00 -13.82 13.87
N GLU A 58 -19.15 -14.33 15.10
CA GLU A 58 -20.45 -14.37 15.81
C GLU A 58 -21.00 -12.97 16.10
N GLN A 59 -20.15 -11.93 16.14
CA GLN A 59 -20.62 -10.54 16.23
C GLN A 59 -21.27 -10.09 14.93
N TRP A 60 -20.94 -10.71 13.80
CA TRP A 60 -21.54 -10.36 12.53
C TRP A 60 -23.01 -10.78 12.46
N THR A 61 -23.37 -11.99 12.92
CA THR A 61 -24.78 -12.43 12.97
C THR A 61 -25.62 -11.49 13.85
N LYS A 62 -25.08 -11.11 15.01
CA LYS A 62 -25.67 -10.10 15.90
C LYS A 62 -25.79 -8.72 15.26
N GLY A 63 -24.83 -8.34 14.40
CA GLY A 63 -24.88 -7.10 13.64
C GLY A 63 -25.99 -7.10 12.58
N VAL A 64 -26.23 -8.25 11.94
CA VAL A 64 -27.35 -8.42 11.01
C VAL A 64 -28.68 -8.36 11.75
N GLU A 65 -28.81 -9.07 12.87
CA GLU A 65 -29.97 -9.01 13.76
C GLU A 65 -30.29 -7.57 14.18
N PHE A 66 -29.28 -6.82 14.64
CA PHE A 66 -29.41 -5.41 14.98
C PHE A 66 -29.93 -4.54 13.80
N LEU A 67 -29.48 -4.79 12.57
CA LEU A 67 -29.96 -4.05 11.39
C LEU A 67 -31.40 -4.37 11.04
N VAL A 68 -31.82 -5.61 11.25
CA VAL A 68 -33.21 -6.05 11.07
C VAL A 68 -34.10 -5.38 12.12
N GLU A 69 -33.70 -5.37 13.39
CA GLU A 69 -34.45 -4.75 14.49
C GLU A 69 -34.62 -3.23 14.33
N GLN A 70 -33.57 -2.53 13.89
CA GLN A 70 -33.58 -1.07 13.72
C GLN A 70 -34.27 -0.61 12.42
N GLY A 71 -34.71 -1.53 11.57
CA GLY A 71 -35.43 -1.22 10.34
C GLY A 71 -34.59 -0.53 9.26
N PHE A 72 -33.27 -0.75 9.25
CA PHE A 72 -32.40 -0.33 8.14
C PHE A 72 -32.63 -1.23 6.90
N GLU A 73 -31.86 -1.03 5.81
CA GLU A 73 -31.95 -1.68 4.48
C GLU A 73 -32.45 -3.16 4.37
N LEU A 74 -32.40 -3.94 5.45
CA LEU A 74 -32.83 -5.34 5.57
C LEU A 74 -34.20 -5.53 6.26
N GLN A 75 -35.06 -4.51 6.28
CA GLN A 75 -36.36 -4.49 6.99
C GLN A 75 -37.35 -5.62 6.62
N ARG A 76 -37.15 -6.31 5.48
CA ARG A 76 -37.96 -7.47 5.03
C ARG A 76 -37.26 -8.82 5.21
N LEU A 77 -36.07 -8.86 5.80
CA LEU A 77 -35.31 -10.10 5.94
C LEU A 77 -35.98 -10.98 7.02
N PRO A 78 -36.46 -12.19 6.68
CA PRO A 78 -36.91 -13.15 7.68
C PRO A 78 -35.67 -13.73 8.37
N TRP A 79 -35.24 -13.10 9.46
CA TRP A 79 -34.13 -13.60 10.27
C TRP A 79 -34.61 -14.76 11.13
N ASP A 80 -34.58 -15.97 10.55
CA ASP A 80 -34.96 -17.20 11.21
C ASP A 80 -33.73 -17.99 11.71
N GLY A 81 -33.93 -18.85 12.71
CA GLY A 81 -32.84 -19.68 13.27
C GLY A 81 -32.22 -20.65 12.24
N GLN A 82 -32.90 -20.93 11.12
CA GLN A 82 -32.37 -21.74 10.03
C GLN A 82 -31.35 -20.97 9.16
N LEU A 83 -31.66 -19.72 8.77
CA LEU A 83 -30.74 -18.86 8.02
C LEU A 83 -29.52 -18.51 8.87
N GLU A 84 -29.72 -18.18 10.14
CA GLU A 84 -28.64 -17.94 11.09
C GLU A 84 -27.72 -19.16 11.22
N GLY A 85 -28.31 -20.37 11.34
CA GLY A 85 -27.55 -21.62 11.42
C GLY A 85 -26.73 -21.93 10.17
N ARG A 86 -27.30 -21.71 8.98
CA ARG A 86 -26.60 -21.89 7.70
C ARG A 86 -25.41 -20.96 7.56
N ILE A 87 -25.58 -19.68 7.94
CA ILE A 87 -24.51 -18.71 7.81
C ILE A 87 -23.44 -18.94 8.88
N SER A 88 -23.83 -19.26 10.12
CA SER A 88 -22.92 -19.62 11.20
C SER A 88 -22.07 -20.85 10.86
N PHE A 89 -22.62 -21.83 10.15
CA PHE A 89 -21.88 -22.99 9.66
C PHE A 89 -20.79 -22.60 8.64
N VAL A 90 -21.14 -21.80 7.63
CA VAL A 90 -20.20 -21.32 6.60
C VAL A 90 -19.07 -20.50 7.24
N ILE A 91 -19.40 -19.68 8.23
CA ILE A 91 -18.46 -18.90 9.03
C ILE A 91 -17.54 -19.80 9.88
N GLY A 92 -18.10 -20.84 10.51
CA GLY A 92 -17.35 -21.79 11.35
C GLY A 92 -16.26 -22.55 10.58
N ILE A 93 -16.47 -22.84 9.30
CA ILE A 93 -15.45 -23.40 8.41
C ILE A 93 -14.27 -22.43 8.27
N GLY A 94 -14.53 -21.14 8.13
CA GLY A 94 -13.50 -20.10 8.07
C GLY A 94 -12.65 -20.03 9.34
N ARG A 95 -13.28 -20.13 10.52
CA ARG A 95 -12.60 -20.10 11.83
C ARG A 95 -11.70 -21.31 12.05
N THR A 96 -12.17 -22.51 11.72
CA THR A 96 -11.36 -23.74 11.84
C THR A 96 -10.16 -23.70 10.89
N GLY A 97 -10.37 -23.25 9.64
CA GLY A 97 -9.29 -23.03 8.68
C GLY A 97 -8.25 -21.99 9.15
N ALA A 98 -8.69 -20.89 9.76
CA ALA A 98 -7.81 -19.87 10.32
C ALA A 98 -6.90 -20.44 11.43
N GLY A 99 -7.44 -21.27 12.31
CA GLY A 99 -6.67 -21.94 13.38
C GLY A 99 -5.61 -22.88 12.85
N ILE A 100 -5.96 -23.74 11.90
CA ILE A 100 -5.02 -24.67 11.27
C ILE A 100 -3.88 -23.90 10.59
N LEU A 101 -4.21 -22.87 9.81
CA LEU A 101 -3.19 -22.09 9.10
C LEU A 101 -2.29 -21.27 10.02
N SER A 102 -2.84 -20.72 11.10
CA SER A 102 -2.05 -20.00 12.10
C SER A 102 -1.02 -20.93 12.76
N ALA A 103 -1.43 -22.14 13.14
CA ALA A 103 -0.52 -23.14 13.70
C ALA A 103 0.57 -23.56 12.70
N LEU A 104 0.21 -23.78 11.43
CA LEU A 104 1.16 -24.13 10.39
C LEU A 104 2.14 -22.99 10.06
N LEU A 105 1.69 -21.73 10.07
CA LEU A 105 2.55 -20.55 9.89
C LEU A 105 3.54 -20.39 11.05
N LEU A 106 3.13 -20.61 12.30
CA LEU A 106 4.04 -20.63 13.45
C LEU A 106 5.09 -21.74 13.31
N ALA A 107 4.66 -22.96 12.96
CA ALA A 107 5.57 -24.07 12.74
C ALA A 107 6.56 -23.79 11.59
N PHE A 108 6.08 -23.15 10.52
CA PHE A 108 6.91 -22.74 9.40
C PHE A 108 7.94 -21.68 9.78
N LEU A 109 7.60 -20.68 10.60
CA LEU A 109 8.56 -19.67 11.07
C LEU A 109 9.74 -20.33 11.79
N VAL A 110 9.47 -21.28 12.69
CA VAL A 110 10.50 -22.03 13.41
C VAL A 110 11.30 -22.92 12.45
N TYR A 111 10.62 -23.62 11.54
CA TYR A 111 11.25 -24.52 10.59
C TYR A 111 12.15 -23.79 9.58
N ALA A 112 11.69 -22.66 9.03
CA ALA A 112 12.43 -21.83 8.10
C ALA A 112 13.64 -21.16 8.76
N TRP A 113 13.51 -20.74 10.03
CA TRP A 113 14.65 -20.24 10.82
C TRP A 113 15.75 -21.30 10.97
N LYS A 114 15.36 -22.55 11.29
CA LYS A 114 16.32 -23.64 11.57
C LYS A 114 16.92 -24.29 10.32
N TYR A 115 16.11 -24.47 9.26
CA TYR A 115 16.48 -25.29 8.10
C TYR A 115 16.60 -24.52 6.76
N LYS A 116 16.34 -23.20 6.75
CA LYS A 116 16.54 -22.27 5.62
C LYS A 116 16.15 -22.85 4.26
N LYS A 117 17.12 -23.17 3.39
CA LYS A 117 16.91 -23.70 2.03
C LYS A 117 15.99 -24.94 1.98
N LYS A 118 16.06 -25.83 2.98
CA LYS A 118 15.20 -27.03 3.05
C LYS A 118 13.73 -26.69 3.35
N ALA A 119 13.44 -25.51 3.89
CA ALA A 119 12.10 -25.04 4.17
C ALA A 119 11.36 -24.47 2.95
N ALA A 120 12.02 -24.31 1.79
CA ALA A 120 11.41 -23.71 0.62
C ALA A 120 10.21 -24.51 0.07
N VAL A 121 10.31 -25.84 -0.05
CA VAL A 121 9.23 -26.68 -0.57
C VAL A 121 8.02 -26.71 0.39
N PRO A 122 8.17 -27.08 1.68
CA PRO A 122 7.03 -27.08 2.60
C PRO A 122 6.43 -25.67 2.79
N GLY A 123 7.28 -24.63 2.77
CA GLY A 123 6.83 -23.24 2.83
C GLY A 123 5.97 -22.84 1.64
N ARG A 124 6.28 -23.28 0.42
CA ARG A 124 5.42 -23.03 -0.75
C ARG A 124 4.07 -23.71 -0.61
N ILE A 125 4.03 -24.96 -0.15
CA ILE A 125 2.76 -25.67 0.06
C ILE A 125 1.89 -24.88 1.06
N LEU A 126 2.48 -24.44 2.16
CA LEU A 126 1.78 -23.63 3.16
C LEU A 126 1.30 -22.29 2.59
N LEU A 127 2.14 -21.58 1.84
CA LEU A 127 1.78 -20.29 1.26
C LEU A 127 0.67 -20.41 0.21
N ALA A 128 0.68 -21.47 -0.60
CA ALA A 128 -0.44 -21.78 -1.49
C ALA A 128 -1.72 -22.02 -0.67
N GLY A 129 -1.63 -22.76 0.45
CA GLY A 129 -2.73 -22.95 1.39
C GLY A 129 -3.28 -21.63 1.95
N THR A 130 -2.40 -20.68 2.31
CA THR A 130 -2.83 -19.35 2.80
C THR A 130 -3.52 -18.49 1.72
N ALA A 131 -3.09 -18.61 0.45
CA ALA A 131 -3.76 -17.94 -0.67
C ALA A 131 -5.13 -18.57 -0.93
N LEU A 132 -5.21 -19.91 -0.97
CA LEU A 132 -6.46 -20.65 -1.14
C LEU A 132 -7.45 -20.37 -0.01
N PHE A 133 -6.97 -20.22 1.22
CA PHE A 133 -7.82 -19.83 2.35
C PHE A 133 -8.43 -18.44 2.17
N SER A 134 -7.64 -17.47 1.70
CA SER A 134 -8.15 -16.13 1.45
C SER A 134 -9.21 -16.12 0.34
N ALA A 135 -9.00 -16.92 -0.72
CA ALA A 135 -10.01 -17.14 -1.76
C ALA A 135 -11.25 -17.89 -1.21
N GLY A 136 -11.06 -18.86 -0.32
CA GLY A 136 -12.12 -19.61 0.34
C GLY A 136 -13.00 -18.71 1.23
N ILE A 137 -12.39 -17.81 2.02
CA ILE A 137 -13.11 -16.79 2.78
C ILE A 137 -13.88 -15.86 1.83
N PHE A 138 -13.29 -15.45 0.70
CA PHE A 138 -14.03 -14.67 -0.30
C PHE A 138 -15.29 -15.42 -0.78
N CYS A 139 -15.16 -16.69 -1.15
CA CYS A 139 -16.31 -17.51 -1.57
C CYS A 139 -17.36 -17.68 -0.47
N CYS A 140 -16.94 -17.89 0.78
CA CYS A 140 -17.84 -17.98 1.94
C CYS A 140 -18.64 -16.68 2.13
N GLY A 141 -17.95 -15.53 2.03
CA GLY A 141 -18.60 -14.23 2.15
C GLY A 141 -19.59 -13.94 1.02
N GLN A 142 -19.23 -14.30 -0.21
CA GLN A 142 -20.15 -14.22 -1.36
C GLN A 142 -21.35 -15.14 -1.19
N TYR A 143 -21.15 -16.36 -0.70
CA TYR A 143 -22.25 -17.28 -0.42
C TYR A 143 -23.19 -16.76 0.67
N ALA A 144 -22.64 -16.16 1.74
CA ALA A 144 -23.45 -15.48 2.75
C ALA A 144 -24.26 -14.32 2.15
N ASN A 145 -23.68 -13.52 1.25
CA ASN A 145 -24.42 -12.48 0.52
C ASN A 145 -25.52 -13.05 -0.38
N VAL A 146 -25.32 -14.20 -1.03
CA VAL A 146 -26.38 -14.89 -1.78
C VAL A 146 -27.54 -15.26 -0.87
N LEU A 147 -27.25 -15.88 0.29
CA LEU A 147 -28.28 -16.28 1.24
C LEU A 147 -29.07 -15.08 1.76
N LEU A 148 -28.39 -13.98 2.10
CA LEU A 148 -29.03 -12.75 2.56
C LEU A 148 -29.86 -12.07 1.46
N ASN A 149 -29.33 -11.96 0.24
CA ASN A 149 -30.07 -11.34 -0.86
C ASN A 149 -31.28 -12.18 -1.25
N ALA A 150 -31.15 -13.51 -1.28
CA ALA A 150 -32.27 -14.42 -1.54
C ALA A 150 -33.35 -14.31 -0.45
N ALA A 151 -32.96 -14.24 0.83
CA ALA A 151 -33.89 -14.07 1.95
C ALA A 151 -34.56 -12.68 1.95
N ALA A 152 -33.87 -11.64 1.48
CA ALA A 152 -34.40 -10.27 1.38
C ALA A 152 -35.20 -10.01 0.09
N GLU A 153 -35.44 -11.03 -0.74
CA GLU A 153 -36.07 -10.91 -2.07
C GLU A 153 -35.36 -9.89 -2.99
N ARG A 154 -34.04 -9.70 -2.81
CA ARG A 154 -33.21 -8.84 -3.65
C ARG A 154 -32.71 -9.61 -4.87
N GLU A 155 -32.65 -8.94 -6.02
CA GLU A 155 -32.04 -9.53 -7.21
C GLU A 155 -30.58 -9.93 -6.94
N ILE A 156 -30.20 -11.14 -7.33
CA ILE A 156 -28.81 -11.61 -7.28
C ILE A 156 -28.11 -11.12 -8.55
N SER A 157 -27.55 -9.92 -8.48
CA SER A 157 -26.80 -9.30 -9.56
C SER A 157 -25.37 -9.02 -9.12
N PHE A 158 -24.48 -8.75 -10.08
CA PHE A 158 -23.10 -8.37 -9.77
C PHE A 158 -23.04 -7.21 -8.75
N ARG A 159 -23.96 -6.24 -8.88
CA ARG A 159 -24.03 -5.06 -8.01
C ARG A 159 -24.41 -5.42 -6.58
N THR A 160 -25.42 -6.27 -6.36
CA THR A 160 -25.85 -6.68 -5.01
C THR A 160 -24.88 -7.63 -4.32
N MET A 161 -24.04 -8.32 -5.10
CA MET A 161 -23.02 -9.24 -4.61
C MET A 161 -21.69 -8.55 -4.28
N THR A 162 -21.41 -7.39 -4.90
CA THR A 162 -20.13 -6.69 -4.76
C THR A 162 -20.24 -5.31 -4.12
N VAL A 163 -21.13 -4.44 -4.63
CA VAL A 163 -21.22 -3.02 -4.25
C VAL A 163 -22.20 -2.81 -3.09
N ASP A 164 -23.40 -3.38 -3.23
CA ASP A 164 -24.49 -3.29 -2.25
C ASP A 164 -24.55 -4.53 -1.34
N SER A 165 -23.42 -5.23 -1.23
CA SER A 165 -23.27 -6.41 -0.39
C SER A 165 -23.25 -6.05 1.09
N CYS A 166 -23.95 -6.86 1.88
CA CYS A 166 -23.98 -6.74 3.33
C CYS A 166 -22.61 -7.09 3.94
N LEU A 167 -21.93 -8.09 3.37
CA LEU A 167 -20.63 -8.54 3.83
C LEU A 167 -19.57 -8.27 2.75
N GLN A 168 -18.58 -7.44 3.09
CA GLN A 168 -17.44 -7.13 2.23
C GLN A 168 -16.15 -7.62 2.85
N LEU A 169 -15.19 -8.03 2.01
CA LEU A 169 -13.85 -8.31 2.53
C LEU A 169 -13.10 -7.02 2.79
N THR A 170 -12.41 -7.04 3.91
CA THR A 170 -11.46 -6.00 4.26
C THR A 170 -10.20 -6.10 3.41
N PRO A 171 -9.38 -5.04 3.41
CA PRO A 171 -8.12 -4.99 2.64
C PRO A 171 -7.10 -6.02 3.10
N TYR A 172 -7.19 -6.45 4.36
CA TYR A 172 -6.26 -7.38 4.97
C TYR A 172 -6.38 -8.77 4.35
N ALA A 173 -7.60 -9.20 4.00
CA ALA A 173 -7.82 -10.45 3.29
C ALA A 173 -7.23 -10.43 1.87
N TYR A 174 -7.39 -9.30 1.15
CA TYR A 174 -6.78 -9.13 -0.17
C TYR A 174 -5.26 -9.04 -0.08
N ALA A 175 -4.71 -8.33 0.91
CA ALA A 175 -3.28 -8.24 1.16
C ALA A 175 -2.69 -9.62 1.49
N GLN A 176 -3.37 -10.43 2.31
CA GLN A 176 -2.99 -11.82 2.59
C GLN A 176 -2.84 -12.60 1.30
N PHE A 177 -3.86 -12.59 0.44
CA PHE A 177 -3.85 -13.31 -0.83
C PHE A 177 -2.65 -12.94 -1.71
N LEU A 178 -2.40 -11.64 -1.86
CA LEU A 178 -1.33 -11.12 -2.71
C LEU A 178 0.06 -11.41 -2.14
N ILE A 179 0.26 -11.24 -0.83
CA ILE A 179 1.54 -11.53 -0.15
C ILE A 179 1.80 -13.03 -0.20
N SER A 180 0.79 -13.87 0.00
CA SER A 180 0.91 -15.31 -0.10
C SER A 180 1.32 -15.78 -1.50
N LEU A 181 0.73 -15.23 -2.56
CA LEU A 181 1.13 -15.52 -3.94
C LEU A 181 2.55 -15.05 -4.24
N PHE A 182 2.90 -13.84 -3.80
CA PHE A 182 4.24 -13.30 -3.96
C PHE A 182 5.27 -14.18 -3.25
N LEU A 183 5.09 -14.46 -1.97
CA LEU A 183 5.99 -15.36 -1.24
C LEU A 183 6.02 -16.73 -1.89
N TRP A 184 4.88 -17.31 -2.30
CA TRP A 184 4.85 -18.61 -2.97
C TRP A 184 5.73 -18.67 -4.22
N ALA A 185 5.78 -17.58 -5.01
CA ALA A 185 6.59 -17.48 -6.21
C ALA A 185 8.10 -17.28 -5.88
N PHE A 186 8.41 -16.49 -4.86
CA PHE A 186 9.79 -16.05 -4.57
C PHE A 186 10.47 -16.77 -3.40
N LEU A 187 9.76 -17.58 -2.62
CA LEU A 187 10.28 -18.23 -1.41
C LEU A 187 11.56 -19.05 -1.64
N PRO A 188 11.68 -19.87 -2.71
CA PRO A 188 12.91 -20.63 -2.95
C PRO A 188 14.12 -19.74 -3.18
N ARG A 189 13.92 -18.57 -3.80
CA ARG A 189 15.00 -17.59 -4.00
C ARG A 189 15.35 -16.90 -2.69
N MET A 190 14.35 -16.56 -1.87
CA MET A 190 14.56 -15.87 -0.59
C MET A 190 15.25 -16.74 0.45
N LEU A 191 14.96 -18.05 0.48
CA LEU A 191 15.57 -19.00 1.43
C LEU A 191 16.91 -19.57 0.95
N ASN A 192 17.38 -19.19 -0.24
CA ASN A 192 18.63 -19.70 -0.80
C ASN A 192 19.84 -18.85 -0.38
N THR A 193 20.49 -19.27 0.70
CA THR A 193 21.69 -18.61 1.26
C THR A 193 22.95 -18.71 0.40
N GLU A 194 22.95 -19.55 -0.64
CA GLU A 194 24.06 -19.64 -1.59
C GLU A 194 24.07 -18.50 -2.61
N TYR A 195 22.93 -17.81 -2.80
CA TYR A 195 22.80 -16.73 -3.78
C TYR A 195 23.54 -15.45 -3.34
N GLU A 196 23.57 -15.16 -2.03
CA GLU A 196 24.30 -14.01 -1.44
C GLU A 196 25.84 -14.24 -1.40
N ARG A 197 26.33 -15.47 -1.57
CA ARG A 197 27.77 -15.78 -1.58
C ARG A 197 28.47 -15.52 -2.91
N ARG A 198 27.76 -15.09 -3.96
CA ARG A 198 28.42 -14.70 -5.20
C ARG A 198 29.12 -13.35 -4.97
N PRO A 199 30.45 -13.26 -5.14
CA PRO A 199 31.10 -11.96 -5.17
C PRO A 199 30.52 -11.19 -6.36
N GLU A 200 29.70 -10.18 -6.09
CA GLU A 200 29.37 -9.16 -7.09
C GLU A 200 30.68 -8.45 -7.42
N ASN A 201 31.23 -8.71 -8.61
CA ASN A 201 32.34 -7.92 -9.14
C ASN A 201 31.85 -6.47 -9.33
N PRO A 202 32.31 -5.50 -8.53
CA PRO A 202 31.80 -4.12 -8.59
C PRO A 202 32.25 -3.37 -9.87
N GLY A 203 33.20 -3.95 -10.63
CA GLY A 203 33.94 -3.26 -11.68
C GLY A 203 33.48 -3.50 -13.13
N SER A 204 32.49 -4.35 -13.41
CA SER A 204 32.18 -4.75 -14.81
C SER A 204 30.82 -4.26 -15.32
N ARG A 205 30.39 -3.05 -14.97
CA ARG A 205 29.15 -2.49 -15.53
C ARG A 205 29.37 -1.12 -16.14
N SER A 206 29.50 -1.12 -17.46
CA SER A 206 29.40 0.05 -18.32
C SER A 206 28.01 0.68 -18.14
N MET A 207 27.97 1.85 -17.50
CA MET A 207 26.79 2.69 -17.48
C MET A 207 26.73 3.47 -18.79
N LYS A 208 25.72 3.19 -19.62
CA LYS A 208 25.38 4.12 -20.70
C LYS A 208 25.01 5.47 -20.08
N LYS A 209 25.82 6.48 -20.40
CA LYS A 209 25.62 7.88 -20.00
C LYS A 209 24.25 8.35 -20.52
N ASP A 210 23.28 8.53 -19.63
CA ASP A 210 21.93 9.00 -19.96
C ASP A 210 22.00 10.43 -20.53
N ARG A 211 21.83 10.55 -21.85
CA ARG A 211 21.66 11.83 -22.55
C ARG A 211 20.17 12.02 -22.85
N GLY A 212 19.47 12.79 -22.01
CA GLY A 212 18.07 13.21 -22.21
C GLY A 212 17.02 12.47 -21.35
N ILE A 213 15.74 12.86 -21.49
CA ILE A 213 14.60 12.12 -20.92
C ILE A 213 14.48 10.81 -21.70
N PRO A 214 14.75 9.66 -21.09
CA PRO A 214 14.76 8.40 -21.82
C PRO A 214 13.32 8.00 -22.19
N LYS A 215 13.11 7.32 -23.33
CA LYS A 215 11.78 6.87 -23.80
C LYS A 215 10.97 6.15 -22.71
N ARG A 216 11.65 5.45 -21.79
CA ARG A 216 11.07 4.81 -20.58
C ARG A 216 10.40 5.78 -19.61
N THR A 217 10.95 6.97 -19.40
CA THR A 217 10.36 7.99 -18.52
C THR A 217 9.15 8.61 -19.19
N MET A 218 9.11 8.66 -20.53
CA MET A 218 7.93 9.08 -21.29
C MET A 218 6.80 8.03 -21.23
N VAL A 219 7.12 6.73 -21.28
CA VAL A 219 6.15 5.65 -21.05
C VAL A 219 5.67 5.64 -19.60
N SER A 220 6.56 5.86 -18.63
CA SER A 220 6.21 6.03 -17.22
C SER A 220 5.31 7.23 -17.00
N LEU A 221 5.59 8.36 -17.66
CA LEU A 221 4.73 9.54 -17.65
C LEU A 221 3.35 9.22 -18.21
N LEU A 222 3.27 8.51 -19.34
CA LEU A 222 2.00 8.09 -19.94
C LEU A 222 1.21 7.16 -19.02
N LEU A 223 1.85 6.17 -18.40
CA LEU A 223 1.20 5.27 -17.43
C LEU A 223 0.73 6.02 -16.18
N ILE A 224 1.55 6.90 -15.63
CA ILE A 224 1.21 7.68 -14.44
C ILE A 224 0.07 8.64 -14.75
N VAL A 225 0.14 9.39 -15.86
CA VAL A 225 -0.82 10.46 -16.18
C VAL A 225 -2.10 9.93 -16.83
N ALA A 226 -2.08 8.78 -17.53
CA ALA A 226 -3.27 8.22 -18.17
C ALA A 226 -3.89 7.06 -17.38
N VAL A 227 -3.09 6.05 -16.99
CA VAL A 227 -3.64 4.81 -16.43
C VAL A 227 -4.07 4.97 -14.98
N ILE A 228 -3.35 5.76 -14.17
CA ILE A 228 -3.75 5.97 -12.77
C ILE A 228 -5.06 6.78 -12.68
N PRO A 229 -5.23 7.91 -13.40
CA PRO A 229 -6.52 8.58 -13.46
C PRO A 229 -7.64 7.72 -14.04
N ALA A 230 -7.36 6.86 -15.03
CA ALA A 230 -8.35 5.91 -15.55
C ALA A 230 -8.79 4.88 -14.51
N ILE A 231 -7.88 4.39 -13.66
CA ILE A 231 -8.21 3.47 -12.55
C ILE A 231 -9.01 4.18 -11.46
N ILE A 232 -8.65 5.43 -11.15
CA ILE A 232 -9.42 6.27 -10.21
C ILE A 232 -10.84 6.50 -10.76
N TRP A 233 -10.97 6.86 -12.05
CA TRP A 233 -12.25 7.05 -12.71
C TRP A 233 -13.09 5.77 -12.73
N PHE A 234 -12.48 4.63 -13.09
CA PHE A 234 -13.13 3.32 -13.05
C PHE A 234 -13.62 2.99 -11.63
N GLY A 235 -12.80 3.27 -10.62
CA GLY A 235 -13.15 3.07 -9.23
C GLY A 235 -14.35 3.90 -8.77
N ILE A 236 -14.42 5.16 -9.18
CA ILE A 236 -15.54 6.05 -8.85
C ILE A 236 -16.81 5.60 -9.57
N PHE A 237 -16.73 5.34 -10.88
CA PHE A 237 -17.91 5.08 -11.71
C PHE A 237 -18.49 3.66 -11.52
N PHE A 238 -17.64 2.64 -11.35
CA PHE A 238 -18.07 1.24 -11.28
C PHE A 238 -18.11 0.67 -9.85
N LEU A 239 -17.33 1.19 -8.90
CA LEU A 239 -17.25 0.67 -7.52
C LEU A 239 -17.93 1.57 -6.47
N ASN A 240 -18.57 2.67 -6.90
CA ASN A 240 -19.42 3.55 -6.10
C ASN A 240 -18.77 4.00 -4.76
N ASP A 241 -17.47 4.31 -4.79
CA ASP A 241 -16.64 4.74 -3.65
C ASP A 241 -16.55 3.78 -2.44
N ARG A 242 -17.11 2.56 -2.51
CA ARG A 242 -17.10 1.60 -1.37
C ARG A 242 -15.81 0.78 -1.28
N SER A 243 -15.07 0.59 -2.37
CA SER A 243 -13.87 -0.27 -2.44
C SER A 243 -12.55 0.50 -2.67
N TYR A 244 -12.36 1.63 -1.98
CA TYR A 244 -11.17 2.49 -2.11
C TYR A 244 -9.85 1.79 -1.76
N TYR A 245 -9.89 0.73 -0.95
CA TYR A 245 -8.72 -0.09 -0.66
C TYR A 245 -8.28 -0.96 -1.86
N PHE A 246 -9.23 -1.52 -2.59
CA PHE A 246 -8.95 -2.25 -3.83
C PHE A 246 -8.35 -1.31 -4.87
N ILE A 247 -8.94 -0.11 -5.03
CA ILE A 247 -8.42 0.93 -5.92
C ILE A 247 -7.01 1.34 -5.49
N SER A 248 -6.75 1.53 -4.20
CA SER A 248 -5.42 1.85 -3.67
C SER A 248 -4.39 0.74 -3.97
N LEU A 249 -4.78 -0.54 -3.85
CA LEU A 249 -3.93 -1.68 -4.24
C LEU A 249 -3.64 -1.68 -5.75
N CYS A 250 -4.64 -1.44 -6.59
CA CYS A 250 -4.45 -1.30 -8.04
C CYS A 250 -3.49 -0.15 -8.37
N ILE A 251 -3.63 1.01 -7.70
CA ILE A 251 -2.72 2.14 -7.87
C ILE A 251 -1.30 1.78 -7.44
N ILE A 252 -1.12 1.00 -6.36
CA ILE A 252 0.20 0.50 -5.97
C ILE A 252 0.75 -0.40 -7.05
N PHE A 253 -0.01 -1.40 -7.51
CA PHE A 253 0.44 -2.30 -8.58
C PHE A 253 0.83 -1.53 -9.83
N VAL A 254 0.02 -0.57 -10.26
CA VAL A 254 0.32 0.27 -11.41
C VAL A 254 1.51 1.19 -11.14
N SER A 255 1.66 1.76 -9.94
CA SER A 255 2.82 2.57 -9.55
C SER A 255 4.13 1.77 -9.55
N MET A 256 4.04 0.46 -9.31
CA MET A 256 5.17 -0.45 -9.38
C MET A 256 5.60 -0.69 -10.84
N ILE A 257 4.74 -0.49 -11.85
CA ILE A 257 5.10 -0.68 -13.26
C ILE A 257 6.12 0.37 -13.74
N PRO A 258 5.93 1.71 -13.59
CA PRO A 258 6.95 2.74 -13.79
C PRO A 258 8.27 2.43 -13.07
N PHE A 259 8.16 1.96 -11.82
CA PHE A 259 9.32 1.57 -11.05
C PHE A 259 10.05 0.38 -11.68
N PHE A 260 9.33 -0.68 -12.05
CA PHE A 260 9.89 -1.87 -12.71
C PHE A 260 10.46 -1.57 -14.09
N MET A 261 9.91 -0.61 -14.84
CA MET A 261 10.46 -0.16 -16.12
C MET A 261 11.80 0.60 -15.99
N ILE A 262 12.13 1.17 -14.83
CA ILE A 262 13.51 1.65 -14.58
C ILE A 262 14.51 0.49 -14.68
N PHE A 263 14.06 -0.71 -14.32
CA PHE A 263 14.85 -1.93 -14.24
C PHE A 263 14.78 -2.80 -15.50
N GLU A 264 14.00 -2.41 -16.52
CA GLU A 264 14.12 -3.01 -17.86
C GLU A 264 15.51 -2.67 -18.44
N GLY A 265 16.44 -3.60 -18.24
CA GLY A 265 17.85 -3.49 -18.64
C GLY A 265 18.87 -3.42 -17.49
N ARG A 266 18.43 -3.42 -16.21
CA ARG A 266 19.29 -3.43 -15.02
C ARG A 266 18.68 -4.30 -13.93
N ASN A 267 19.46 -5.21 -13.33
CA ASN A 267 18.98 -5.94 -12.14
C ASN A 267 18.79 -4.95 -10.98
N PRO A 268 17.57 -4.78 -10.41
CA PRO A 268 17.35 -3.90 -9.27
C PRO A 268 18.23 -4.36 -8.12
N GLN A 269 19.16 -3.52 -7.66
CA GLN A 269 19.91 -3.86 -6.47
C GLN A 269 18.96 -3.76 -5.27
N ALA A 270 18.96 -4.77 -4.40
CA ALA A 270 18.16 -4.77 -3.17
C ALA A 270 18.35 -3.49 -2.34
N ARG A 271 19.50 -2.83 -2.49
CA ARG A 271 19.86 -1.58 -1.83
C ARG A 271 19.11 -0.34 -2.35
N GLU A 272 18.75 -0.27 -3.62
CA GLU A 272 17.97 0.86 -4.15
C GLU A 272 16.53 0.79 -3.65
N ILE A 273 15.96 -0.42 -3.66
CA ILE A 273 14.63 -0.70 -3.10
C ILE A 273 14.62 -0.38 -1.60
N LEU A 274 15.68 -0.76 -0.87
CA LEU A 274 15.83 -0.44 0.55
C LEU A 274 15.80 1.08 0.79
N LEU A 275 16.52 1.87 -0.01
CA LEU A 275 16.52 3.33 0.12
C LEU A 275 15.11 3.92 -0.07
N ILE A 276 14.37 3.46 -1.08
CA ILE A 276 13.00 3.91 -1.32
C ILE A 276 12.08 3.51 -0.18
N ALA A 277 12.21 2.28 0.33
CA ALA A 277 11.43 1.81 1.48
C ALA A 277 11.70 2.64 2.74
N VAL A 278 12.98 2.92 3.04
CA VAL A 278 13.37 3.76 4.19
C VAL A 278 12.85 5.18 4.02
N MET A 279 12.98 5.78 2.84
CA MET A 279 12.44 7.12 2.58
C MET A 279 10.92 7.17 2.70
N SER A 280 10.21 6.14 2.23
CA SER A 280 8.76 6.00 2.37
C SER A 280 8.35 5.85 3.83
N ALA A 281 9.10 5.07 4.62
CA ALA A 281 8.87 4.91 6.05
C ALA A 281 9.08 6.22 6.82
N ILE A 282 10.15 6.98 6.51
CA ILE A 282 10.40 8.29 7.13
C ILE A 282 9.30 9.28 6.74
N ALA A 283 8.84 9.29 5.49
CA ALA A 283 7.72 10.13 5.04
C ALA A 283 6.41 9.79 5.77
N SER A 284 6.10 8.50 5.91
CA SER A 284 4.93 8.02 6.64
C SER A 284 5.01 8.38 8.12
N ALA A 285 6.14 8.07 8.78
CA ALA A 285 6.39 8.39 10.18
C ALA A 285 6.35 9.90 10.43
N GLY A 286 6.91 10.71 9.54
CA GLY A 286 6.82 12.16 9.61
C GLY A 286 5.38 12.64 9.52
N ARG A 287 4.54 12.06 8.67
CA ARG A 287 3.11 12.39 8.63
C ARG A 287 2.41 12.07 9.95
N VAL A 288 2.75 10.94 10.58
CA VAL A 288 2.19 10.48 11.86
C VAL A 288 2.69 11.31 13.04
N ALA A 289 3.97 11.64 13.11
CA ALA A 289 4.55 12.42 14.20
C ALA A 289 3.91 13.81 14.35
N PHE A 290 3.49 14.40 13.23
CA PHE A 290 2.80 15.69 13.21
C PHE A 290 1.27 15.55 13.13
N PHE A 291 0.68 14.49 13.67
CA PHE A 291 -0.77 14.27 13.61
C PHE A 291 -1.58 15.39 14.28
N MET A 292 -1.04 16.01 15.33
CA MET A 292 -1.70 17.09 16.08
C MET A 292 -1.73 18.43 15.33
N LEU A 293 -0.85 18.64 14.34
CA LEU A 293 -0.82 19.87 13.57
C LEU A 293 -1.64 19.70 12.28
N PRO A 294 -2.75 20.45 12.10
CA PRO A 294 -3.55 20.37 10.89
C PRO A 294 -2.71 20.71 9.65
N HIS A 295 -2.66 19.79 8.68
CA HIS A 295 -1.98 19.94 7.38
C HIS A 295 -0.46 20.27 7.39
N PHE A 296 0.13 20.54 8.55
CA PHE A 296 1.56 20.80 8.72
C PHE A 296 2.33 19.47 8.83
N LYS A 297 2.61 18.84 7.69
CA LYS A 297 3.24 17.51 7.61
C LYS A 297 4.48 17.53 6.69
N PRO A 298 5.57 16.83 7.06
CA PRO A 298 6.82 16.79 6.28
C PRO A 298 6.79 15.82 5.09
N VAL A 299 5.70 15.08 4.88
CA VAL A 299 5.60 13.99 3.88
C VAL A 299 6.01 14.45 2.48
N THR A 300 5.49 15.56 1.99
CA THR A 300 5.77 16.11 0.65
C THR A 300 7.23 16.52 0.49
N ALA A 301 7.84 17.08 1.55
CA ALA A 301 9.25 17.44 1.54
C ALA A 301 10.15 16.20 1.39
N ILE A 302 9.86 15.13 2.13
CA ILE A 302 10.63 13.87 2.09
C ILE A 302 10.46 13.20 0.72
N VAL A 303 9.26 13.22 0.15
CA VAL A 303 8.97 12.69 -1.20
C VAL A 303 9.74 13.48 -2.27
N ILE A 304 9.78 14.82 -2.18
CA ILE A 304 10.56 15.67 -3.08
C ILE A 304 12.06 15.34 -3.01
N ILE A 305 12.61 15.21 -1.79
CA ILE A 305 14.01 14.82 -1.56
C ILE A 305 14.28 13.43 -2.17
N THR A 306 13.33 12.51 -2.06
CA THR A 306 13.45 11.16 -2.64
C THR A 306 13.51 11.23 -4.16
N GLY A 307 12.65 12.02 -4.79
CA GLY A 307 12.68 12.24 -6.25
C GLY A 307 13.99 12.87 -6.72
N MET A 308 14.44 13.92 -6.02
CA MET A 308 15.72 14.59 -6.30
C MET A 308 16.93 13.67 -6.15
N GLY A 309 16.92 12.85 -5.10
CA GLY A 309 18.03 11.97 -4.76
C GLY A 309 18.05 10.70 -5.62
N LEU A 310 16.94 10.00 -5.74
CA LEU A 310 16.88 8.64 -6.30
C LEU A 310 16.33 8.59 -7.73
N GLY A 311 15.74 9.67 -8.23
CA GLY A 311 15.14 9.76 -9.57
C GLY A 311 13.61 9.93 -9.52
N ALA A 312 13.01 10.33 -10.64
CA ALA A 312 11.59 10.67 -10.76
C ALA A 312 10.68 9.49 -10.38
N GLU A 313 10.94 8.33 -10.95
CA GLU A 313 10.15 7.12 -10.75
C GLU A 313 10.26 6.60 -9.29
N ALA A 314 11.44 6.72 -8.67
CA ALA A 314 11.66 6.42 -7.25
C ALA A 314 10.91 7.39 -6.33
N GLY A 315 10.88 8.68 -6.69
CA GLY A 315 10.07 9.70 -6.03
C GLY A 315 8.57 9.42 -6.12
N PHE A 316 8.09 8.95 -7.28
CA PHE A 316 6.71 8.54 -7.47
C PHE A 316 6.32 7.39 -6.54
N LEU A 317 7.11 6.31 -6.56
CA LEU A 317 6.85 5.15 -5.72
C LEU A 317 6.88 5.50 -4.24
N ALA A 318 7.85 6.31 -3.80
CA ALA A 318 7.94 6.74 -2.41
C ALA A 318 6.73 7.60 -1.99
N GLY A 319 6.24 8.48 -2.87
CA GLY A 319 5.02 9.26 -2.66
C GLY A 319 3.79 8.38 -2.50
N ALA A 320 3.56 7.45 -3.44
CA ALA A 320 2.43 6.53 -3.39
C ALA A 320 2.47 5.63 -2.14
N MET A 321 3.64 5.05 -1.83
CA MET A 321 3.82 4.18 -0.68
C MET A 321 3.68 4.91 0.65
N SER A 322 4.22 6.14 0.76
CA SER A 322 4.07 6.94 1.98
C SER A 322 2.61 7.34 2.22
N GLY A 323 1.88 7.73 1.17
CA GLY A 323 0.43 7.98 1.24
C GLY A 323 -0.33 6.74 1.72
N PHE A 324 -0.09 5.59 1.10
CA PHE A 324 -0.75 4.33 1.45
C PHE A 324 -0.44 3.89 2.89
N ALA A 325 0.85 3.85 3.26
CA ALA A 325 1.29 3.39 4.57
C ALA A 325 0.78 4.30 5.69
N SER A 326 0.84 5.62 5.50
CA SER A 326 0.38 6.56 6.52
C SER A 326 -1.15 6.55 6.69
N ASN A 327 -1.90 6.24 5.64
CA ASN A 327 -3.36 6.15 5.74
C ASN A 327 -3.83 4.96 6.61
N PHE A 328 -3.00 3.97 6.92
CA PHE A 328 -3.35 2.99 7.96
C PHE A 328 -3.51 3.62 9.35
N PHE A 329 -2.79 4.71 9.64
CA PHE A 329 -2.90 5.44 10.91
C PHE A 329 -4.01 6.49 10.88
N PHE A 330 -4.19 7.17 9.75
CA PHE A 330 -5.17 8.26 9.60
C PHE A 330 -6.56 7.79 9.13
N GLY A 331 -6.73 6.50 8.89
CA GLY A 331 -7.89 5.96 8.19
C GLY A 331 -7.72 6.07 6.67
N GLN A 332 -8.23 5.06 5.98
CA GLN A 332 -8.28 5.02 4.53
C GLN A 332 -9.71 5.39 4.11
N GLY A 333 -9.83 6.07 2.98
CA GLY A 333 -11.11 6.42 2.41
C GLY A 333 -11.02 6.67 0.91
N PRO A 334 -12.11 7.12 0.28
CA PRO A 334 -12.14 7.41 -1.17
C PRO A 334 -11.09 8.44 -1.61
N TRP A 335 -10.62 9.29 -0.68
CA TRP A 335 -9.54 10.26 -0.92
C TRP A 335 -8.14 9.63 -0.99
N SER A 336 -7.94 8.40 -0.48
CA SER A 336 -6.64 7.75 -0.40
C SER A 336 -5.95 7.61 -1.76
N PRO A 337 -6.61 7.06 -2.80
CA PRO A 337 -6.12 7.07 -4.18
C PRO A 337 -5.57 8.43 -4.65
N TRP A 338 -6.33 9.49 -4.43
CA TRP A 338 -5.98 10.84 -4.83
C TRP A 338 -4.75 11.36 -4.07
N GLN A 339 -4.66 11.09 -2.77
CA GLN A 339 -3.49 11.44 -1.97
C GLN A 339 -2.23 10.70 -2.44
N MET A 340 -2.34 9.39 -2.68
CA MET A 340 -1.23 8.57 -3.16
C MET A 340 -0.71 9.07 -4.51
N PHE A 341 -1.63 9.37 -5.43
CA PHE A 341 -1.29 9.92 -6.74
C PHE A 341 -0.65 11.31 -6.63
N SER A 342 -1.22 12.19 -5.80
CA SER A 342 -0.72 13.55 -5.59
C SER A 342 0.70 13.56 -5.02
N TYR A 343 0.98 12.76 -3.98
CA TYR A 343 2.35 12.65 -3.47
C TYR A 343 3.28 12.04 -4.51
N GLY A 344 2.82 11.00 -5.22
CA GLY A 344 3.60 10.36 -6.27
C GLY A 344 4.02 11.35 -7.36
N ILE A 345 3.07 12.09 -7.95
CA ILE A 345 3.37 12.98 -9.07
C ILE A 345 4.29 14.14 -8.65
N ILE A 346 4.17 14.64 -7.41
CA ILE A 346 5.07 15.66 -6.86
C ILE A 346 6.51 15.11 -6.76
N GLY A 347 6.67 13.88 -6.27
CA GLY A 347 7.97 13.20 -6.23
C GLY A 347 8.54 12.92 -7.61
N PHE A 348 7.69 12.59 -8.58
CA PHE A 348 8.09 12.42 -9.97
C PHE A 348 8.61 13.71 -10.59
N LEU A 349 7.85 14.81 -10.45
CA LEU A 349 8.22 16.12 -10.97
C LEU A 349 9.50 16.65 -10.33
N SER A 350 9.69 16.45 -9.03
CA SER A 350 10.93 16.87 -8.37
C SER A 350 12.15 16.13 -8.92
N GLY A 351 12.03 14.83 -9.17
CA GLY A 351 13.09 14.02 -9.76
C GLY A 351 13.34 14.31 -11.23
N LEU A 352 12.36 14.84 -11.98
CA LEU A 352 12.55 15.29 -13.36
C LEU A 352 13.28 16.64 -13.43
N ILE A 353 12.83 17.60 -12.62
CA ILE A 353 13.30 18.99 -12.68
C ILE A 353 14.66 19.15 -11.96
N PHE A 354 14.81 18.53 -10.79
CA PHE A 354 15.94 18.80 -9.90
C PHE A 354 16.96 17.67 -9.82
N ARG A 355 16.91 16.66 -10.71
CA ARG A 355 17.81 15.49 -10.72
C ARG A 355 19.30 15.81 -10.59
N ARG A 356 19.74 16.91 -11.20
CA ARG A 356 21.15 17.35 -11.25
C ARG A 356 21.41 18.61 -10.42
N THR A 357 20.44 19.02 -9.61
CA THR A 357 20.55 20.27 -8.84
C THR A 357 21.28 20.02 -7.53
N SER A 358 22.49 20.55 -7.43
CA SER A 358 23.22 20.62 -6.16
C SER A 358 22.73 21.80 -5.31
N LEU A 359 22.52 21.58 -4.00
CA LEU A 359 22.04 22.58 -3.04
C LEU A 359 23.14 23.46 -2.42
N ASN A 360 24.27 23.64 -3.11
CA ASN A 360 25.44 24.38 -2.61
C ASN A 360 25.21 25.89 -2.38
N THR A 361 24.06 26.44 -2.78
CA THR A 361 23.75 27.87 -2.65
C THR A 361 22.39 28.07 -1.98
N LYS A 362 22.27 29.07 -1.09
CA LYS A 362 20.99 29.44 -0.44
C LYS A 362 19.87 29.65 -1.47
N ARG A 363 20.15 30.29 -2.61
CA ARG A 363 19.19 30.51 -3.71
C ARG A 363 18.57 29.20 -4.22
N LYS A 364 19.37 28.14 -4.38
CA LYS A 364 18.88 26.83 -4.87
C LYS A 364 18.03 26.11 -3.81
N LYS A 365 18.38 26.23 -2.53
CA LYS A 365 17.54 25.73 -1.43
C LYS A 365 16.18 26.41 -1.41
N ILE A 366 16.16 27.73 -1.53
CA ILE A 366 14.92 28.52 -1.59
C ILE A 366 14.10 28.11 -2.81
N MET A 367 14.73 27.96 -3.98
CA MET A 367 14.05 27.54 -5.21
C MET A 367 13.38 26.16 -5.08
N VAL A 368 14.07 25.16 -4.53
CA VAL A 368 13.50 23.82 -4.29
C VAL A 368 12.39 23.87 -3.24
N SER A 369 12.56 24.67 -2.19
CA SER A 369 11.55 24.83 -1.13
C SER A 369 10.29 25.53 -1.65
N ALA A 370 10.45 26.57 -2.47
CA ALA A 370 9.38 27.29 -3.13
C ALA A 370 8.65 26.40 -4.15
N PHE A 371 9.38 25.59 -4.91
CA PHE A 371 8.79 24.57 -5.77
C PHE A 371 7.94 23.58 -4.96
N GLY A 372 8.45 23.07 -3.84
CA GLY A 372 7.69 22.17 -2.99
C GLY A 372 6.44 22.81 -2.42
N ALA A 373 6.50 24.07 -1.99
CA ALA A 373 5.34 24.83 -1.54
C ALA A 373 4.30 25.01 -2.67
N PHE A 374 4.76 25.35 -3.87
CA PHE A 374 3.91 25.46 -5.06
C PHE A 374 3.21 24.14 -5.37
N CYS A 375 3.95 23.03 -5.40
CA CYS A 375 3.37 21.70 -5.62
C CYS A 375 2.35 21.31 -4.54
N ALA A 376 2.65 21.60 -3.27
CA ALA A 376 1.73 21.34 -2.16
C ALA A 376 0.42 22.14 -2.28
N VAL A 377 0.48 23.42 -2.70
CA VAL A 377 -0.72 24.25 -2.83
C VAL A 377 -1.51 23.90 -4.09
N PHE A 378 -0.84 23.82 -5.24
CA PHE A 378 -1.52 23.78 -6.53
C PHE A 378 -1.68 22.39 -7.13
N ILE A 379 -0.78 21.45 -6.84
CA ILE A 379 -0.92 20.07 -7.33
C ILE A 379 -1.70 19.24 -6.32
N TYR A 380 -1.20 19.17 -5.08
CA TYR A 380 -1.88 18.42 -4.03
C TYR A 380 -3.23 19.05 -3.68
N GLY A 381 -3.27 20.36 -3.44
CA GLY A 381 -4.52 21.06 -3.14
C GLY A 381 -5.58 20.91 -4.24
N ALA A 382 -5.26 21.22 -5.49
CA ALA A 382 -6.23 21.11 -6.58
C ALA A 382 -6.75 19.68 -6.79
N LEU A 383 -5.87 18.66 -6.69
CA LEU A 383 -6.30 17.26 -6.81
C LEU A 383 -7.22 16.84 -5.67
N LEU A 384 -6.89 17.22 -4.43
CA LEU A 384 -7.67 16.82 -3.25
C LEU A 384 -8.98 17.62 -3.12
N ASP A 385 -8.98 18.90 -3.46
CA ASP A 385 -10.17 19.73 -3.47
C ASP A 385 -11.15 19.27 -4.56
N SER A 386 -10.63 18.93 -5.74
CA SER A 386 -11.43 18.32 -6.82
C SER A 386 -11.99 16.97 -6.40
N ALA A 387 -11.15 16.12 -5.80
CA ALA A 387 -11.60 14.83 -5.28
C ALA A 387 -12.72 15.03 -4.24
N SER A 388 -12.60 16.01 -3.34
CA SER A 388 -13.61 16.28 -2.33
C SER A 388 -14.98 16.59 -2.95
N VAL A 389 -15.01 17.37 -4.04
CA VAL A 389 -16.27 17.65 -4.74
C VAL A 389 -16.82 16.38 -5.38
N LEU A 390 -15.97 15.59 -6.06
CA LEU A 390 -16.38 14.36 -6.74
C LEU A 390 -16.92 13.30 -5.77
N MET A 391 -16.36 13.21 -4.56
CA MET A 391 -16.75 12.22 -3.55
C MET A 391 -17.99 12.66 -2.75
N THR A 392 -18.19 13.95 -2.53
CA THR A 392 -19.24 14.46 -1.62
C THR A 392 -20.49 14.94 -2.37
N SER A 393 -20.38 15.28 -3.65
CA SER A 393 -21.49 15.91 -4.40
C SER A 393 -22.08 14.98 -5.45
N SER A 394 -23.38 14.71 -5.36
CA SER A 394 -24.15 14.02 -6.41
C SER A 394 -24.35 14.88 -7.66
N GLU A 395 -24.22 16.20 -7.54
CA GLU A 395 -24.32 17.16 -8.64
C GLU A 395 -23.02 17.94 -8.81
N LEU A 396 -22.44 17.83 -10.01
CA LEU A 396 -21.21 18.51 -10.40
C LEU A 396 -21.52 19.93 -10.90
N SER A 397 -21.53 20.89 -9.97
CA SER A 397 -21.71 22.31 -10.29
C SER A 397 -20.39 23.08 -10.19
N ARG A 398 -20.13 23.99 -11.15
CA ARG A 398 -18.96 24.88 -11.12
C ARG A 398 -18.88 25.71 -9.84
N GLY A 399 -20.03 26.08 -9.27
CA GLY A 399 -20.10 26.81 -8.00
C GLY A 399 -19.55 26.02 -6.82
N ARG A 400 -19.79 24.70 -6.76
CA ARG A 400 -19.27 23.83 -5.69
C ARG A 400 -17.76 23.68 -5.77
N PHE A 401 -17.22 23.48 -6.97
CA PHE A 401 -15.77 23.51 -7.18
C PHE A 401 -15.17 24.83 -6.69
N ALA A 402 -15.71 25.97 -7.10
CA ALA A 402 -15.20 27.26 -6.64
C ALA A 402 -15.23 27.39 -5.10
N LEU A 403 -16.35 27.02 -4.47
CA LEU A 403 -16.48 27.07 -3.01
C LEU A 403 -15.48 26.16 -2.29
N THR A 404 -15.33 24.90 -2.71
CA THR A 404 -14.39 23.96 -2.10
C THR A 404 -12.95 24.41 -2.25
N TYR A 405 -12.57 24.96 -3.40
CA TYR A 405 -11.23 25.51 -3.60
C TYR A 405 -10.98 26.73 -2.70
N ILE A 406 -11.97 27.62 -2.54
CA ILE A 406 -11.86 28.80 -1.66
C ILE A 406 -11.70 28.36 -0.21
N THR A 407 -12.50 27.40 0.26
CA THR A 407 -12.45 26.93 1.66
C THR A 407 -11.26 26.02 1.96
N GLY A 408 -10.79 25.26 0.98
CA GLY A 408 -9.59 24.39 1.08
C GLY A 408 -8.27 25.17 1.01
N PHE A 409 -8.26 26.33 0.34
CA PHE A 409 -7.03 27.10 0.09
C PHE A 409 -6.20 27.42 1.34
N PRO A 410 -6.77 27.86 2.49
CA PRO A 410 -5.98 28.09 3.70
C PRO A 410 -5.24 26.85 4.20
N LEU A 411 -5.87 25.67 4.15
CA LEU A 411 -5.25 24.40 4.55
C LEU A 411 -4.15 23.98 3.56
N ASN A 412 -4.37 24.22 2.26
CA ASN A 412 -3.36 24.00 1.23
C ASN A 412 -2.14 24.92 1.42
N VAL A 413 -2.34 26.17 1.83
CA VAL A 413 -1.27 27.11 2.19
C VAL A 413 -0.48 26.62 3.40
N VAL A 414 -1.16 26.13 4.46
CA VAL A 414 -0.47 25.51 5.62
C VAL A 414 0.40 24.32 5.18
N HIS A 415 -0.12 23.49 4.28
CA HIS A 415 0.64 22.38 3.71
C HIS A 415 1.85 22.86 2.89
N GLY A 416 1.69 23.93 2.12
CA GLY A 416 2.76 24.60 1.39
C GLY A 416 3.86 25.17 2.29
N ILE A 417 3.48 25.89 3.36
CA ILE A 417 4.39 26.46 4.35
C ILE A 417 5.18 25.33 5.04
N SER A 418 4.49 24.27 5.48
CA SER A 418 5.13 23.09 6.05
C SER A 418 6.17 22.52 5.11
N THR A 419 5.79 22.28 3.85
CA THR A 419 6.68 21.72 2.83
C THR A 419 7.90 22.62 2.59
N PHE A 420 7.70 23.95 2.56
CA PHE A 420 8.79 24.91 2.43
C PHE A 420 9.79 24.80 3.59
N VAL A 421 9.29 24.85 4.83
CA VAL A 421 10.12 24.80 6.05
C VAL A 421 10.93 23.51 6.09
N PHE A 422 10.29 22.36 5.89
CA PHE A 422 10.97 21.08 5.94
C PHE A 422 11.99 20.93 4.80
N LEU A 423 11.69 21.36 3.58
CA LEU A 423 12.68 21.32 2.49
C LEU A 423 13.87 22.23 2.76
N TYR A 424 13.64 23.44 3.27
CA TYR A 424 14.71 24.40 3.52
C TYR A 424 15.75 23.86 4.50
N PHE A 425 15.31 23.18 5.56
CA PHE A 425 16.19 22.62 6.59
C PHE A 425 16.68 21.19 6.29
N MET A 426 15.83 20.32 5.74
CA MET A 426 16.13 18.89 5.61
C MET A 426 16.72 18.50 4.26
N ALA A 427 16.49 19.25 3.18
CA ALA A 427 16.85 18.76 1.84
C ALA A 427 18.36 18.56 1.67
N GLU A 428 19.19 19.52 2.08
CA GLU A 428 20.64 19.38 1.98
C GLU A 428 21.22 18.24 2.83
N PRO A 429 20.95 18.11 4.15
CA PRO A 429 21.52 17.04 4.95
C PRO A 429 21.06 15.65 4.48
N PHE A 430 19.82 15.50 4.02
CA PHE A 430 19.33 14.24 3.49
C PHE A 430 19.98 13.90 2.14
N LEU A 431 20.07 14.84 1.21
CA LEU A 431 20.72 14.60 -0.08
C LEU A 431 22.19 14.23 0.10
N LYS A 432 22.93 14.91 1.00
CA LYS A 432 24.32 14.53 1.33
C LYS A 432 24.42 13.11 1.89
N LYS A 433 23.48 12.70 2.75
CA LYS A 433 23.44 11.31 3.28
C LYS A 433 23.14 10.30 2.16
N LEU A 434 22.15 10.59 1.32
CA LEU A 434 21.80 9.75 0.18
C LEU A 434 22.99 9.61 -0.78
N ASP A 435 23.69 10.70 -1.09
CA ASP A 435 24.86 10.67 -1.97
C ASP A 435 26.01 9.86 -1.37
N ARG A 436 26.27 9.98 -0.06
CA ARG A 436 27.24 9.12 0.64
C ARG A 436 26.88 7.64 0.54
N VAL A 437 25.60 7.31 0.72
CA VAL A 437 25.12 5.91 0.60
C VAL A 437 25.28 5.43 -0.84
N LYS A 438 24.90 6.23 -1.84
CA LYS A 438 25.10 5.89 -3.26
C LYS A 438 26.56 5.66 -3.60
N GLN A 439 27.46 6.51 -3.11
CA GLN A 439 28.90 6.37 -3.33
C GLN A 439 29.46 5.11 -2.66
N LYS A 440 29.12 4.88 -1.38
CA LYS A 440 29.59 3.73 -0.62
C LYS A 440 29.17 2.40 -1.25
N TYR A 441 27.99 2.35 -1.85
CA TYR A 441 27.41 1.11 -2.36
C TYR A 441 27.36 1.03 -3.89
N GLY A 442 27.90 2.02 -4.61
CA GLY A 442 27.94 2.05 -6.07
C GLY A 442 26.56 2.15 -6.75
N ILE A 443 25.54 2.64 -6.04
CA ILE A 443 24.14 2.49 -6.42
C ILE A 443 23.76 3.38 -7.61
N LEU A 444 24.24 4.62 -7.68
CA LEU A 444 23.92 5.53 -8.79
C LEU A 444 25.05 6.55 -8.88
N GLN A 445 26.07 6.30 -9.71
CA GLN A 445 26.98 7.37 -10.13
C GLN A 445 26.50 7.94 -11.49
N PRO A 446 26.48 9.27 -11.66
CA PRO A 446 26.01 9.93 -12.87
C PRO A 446 26.87 9.63 -14.12
#